data_AF-A0A5J5DGF5-F1
#
_entry.id   AF-A0A5J5DGF5-F1
#
_cell.length_a   1.000
_cell.length_b   1.000
_cell.length_c   1.000
_cell.angle_alpha   90.00
_cell.angle_beta   90.00
_cell.angle_gamma   90.00
#
_symmetry.space_group_name_H-M   'P 1'
#
loop_
_entity.id
_entity.type
_entity.pdbx_description
1 polymer ?
#
loop_
_entity_poly.entity_id
_entity_poly.type
_entity_poly.pdbx_seq_one_letter_code
_entity_poly.pdbx_strand_id
1 'polypeptide(L)'
;MRHWEKHTCVTFIERTQEESYIVFTYRPCGCCSYVGRRGGGPQAISIGKNCDKFGIVVHELGHVIGFWHEHTRPDRDEHVSIIRDNIQPGQEYNFLKMEPGEVDSLGEVYDFDSIMHYARNTFS
;
A
#
# COMPACT_ATOMS: atom_id res chain seq x y z
N MET A 1 5.38 5.98 11.11
CA MET A 1 6.36 5.11 11.80
C MET A 1 5.85 4.77 13.20
N ARG A 2 5.90 5.64 14.21
CA ARG A 2 5.41 5.34 15.59
C ARG A 2 4.03 4.68 15.72
N HIS A 3 3.08 5.00 14.84
CA HIS A 3 1.77 4.34 14.84
C HIS A 3 1.88 2.82 14.59
N TRP A 4 2.70 2.42 13.62
CA TRP A 4 3.00 1.02 13.34
C TRP A 4 3.75 0.39 14.52
N GLU A 5 4.81 1.03 15.01
CA GLU A 5 5.64 0.52 16.13
C GLU A 5 4.85 0.30 17.42
N LYS A 6 3.81 1.10 17.66
CA LYS A 6 2.96 0.98 18.84
C LYS A 6 2.02 -0.24 18.79
N HIS A 7 1.58 -0.63 17.60
CA HIS A 7 0.53 -1.65 17.44
C HIS A 7 1.03 -2.95 16.81
N THR A 8 2.29 -3.00 16.39
CA THR A 8 2.93 -4.20 15.84
C THR A 8 4.33 -4.37 16.44
N CYS A 9 5.02 -5.45 16.08
CA CYS A 9 6.42 -5.65 16.43
C CYS A 9 7.41 -4.97 15.45
N VAL A 10 6.92 -4.23 14.45
CA VAL A 10 7.77 -3.51 13.48
C VAL A 10 8.49 -2.36 14.19
N THR A 11 9.78 -2.20 13.90
CA THR A 11 10.59 -1.07 14.38
C THR A 11 11.20 -0.32 13.20
N PHE A 12 11.17 1.01 13.24
CA PHE A 12 11.85 1.86 12.27
C PHE A 12 13.09 2.46 12.92
N ILE A 13 14.25 2.19 12.33
CA ILE A 13 15.54 2.72 12.80
C ILE A 13 16.12 3.68 11.77
N GLU A 14 16.85 4.69 12.24
CA GLU A 14 17.61 5.55 11.35
C GLU A 14 18.72 4.75 10.68
N ARG A 15 18.74 4.78 9.35
CA ARG A 15 19.71 4.03 8.56
C ARG A 15 21.12 4.56 8.78
N THR A 16 22.05 3.65 9.00
CA THR A 16 23.49 3.91 9.11
C THR A 16 24.20 3.36 7.87
N GLN A 17 24.51 2.07 7.85
CA GLN A 17 25.26 1.38 6.79
C GLN A 17 24.44 0.34 6.05
N GLU A 18 23.18 0.14 6.43
CA GLU A 18 22.29 -0.85 5.83
C GLU A 18 22.14 -0.59 4.33
N GLU A 19 22.21 -1.66 3.54
CA GLU A 19 22.07 -1.59 2.08
C GLU A 19 20.62 -1.32 1.67
N SER A 20 19.67 -1.99 2.33
CA SER A 20 18.24 -1.87 2.05
C SER A 20 17.59 -0.95 3.06
N TYR A 21 16.95 0.13 2.59
CA TYR A 21 16.28 1.10 3.44
C TYR A 21 15.21 1.85 2.67
N ILE A 22 14.26 2.43 3.41
CA ILE A 22 13.24 3.31 2.86
C ILE A 22 13.75 4.76 2.85
N VAL A 23 13.32 5.53 1.84
CA VAL A 23 13.63 6.95 1.73
C VAL A 23 12.37 7.74 1.41
N PHE A 24 11.91 8.56 2.34
CA PHE A 24 10.86 9.54 2.07
C PHE A 24 11.39 10.54 1.04
N THR A 25 10.79 10.53 -0.14
CA THR A 25 11.26 11.31 -1.30
C THR A 25 10.13 12.17 -1.81
N TYR A 26 10.37 13.48 -1.95
CA TYR A 26 9.41 14.36 -2.61
C TYR A 26 9.40 14.09 -4.11
N ARG A 27 8.27 13.62 -4.65
CA ARG A 27 8.10 13.44 -6.11
C ARG A 27 6.75 13.97 -6.59
N PRO A 28 6.66 14.46 -7.84
CA PRO A 28 5.42 15.02 -8.39
C PRO A 28 4.35 13.98 -8.75
N CYS A 29 4.72 12.70 -8.87
CA CYS A 29 3.89 11.65 -9.46
C CYS A 29 2.78 11.10 -8.54
N GLY A 30 2.65 11.60 -7.31
CA GLY A 30 1.66 11.15 -6.33
C GLY A 30 2.27 10.39 -5.16
N CYS A 31 1.43 9.61 -4.47
CA CYS A 31 1.82 8.77 -3.33
C CYS A 31 1.96 7.32 -3.81
N CYS A 32 3.16 6.75 -3.69
CA CYS A 32 3.45 5.37 -4.09
C CYS A 32 4.63 4.84 -3.28
N SER A 33 4.61 3.53 -3.03
CA SER A 33 5.71 2.79 -2.41
C SER A 33 5.80 1.39 -3.01
N TYR A 34 6.98 0.77 -2.89
CA TYR A 34 7.15 -0.65 -3.23
C TYR A 34 6.53 -1.52 -2.13
N VAL A 35 5.93 -2.65 -2.51
CA VAL A 35 5.36 -3.60 -1.54
C VAL A 35 6.44 -4.53 -0.98
N GLY A 36 6.63 -4.48 0.33
CA GLY A 36 7.66 -5.24 1.03
C GLY A 36 9.07 -4.69 0.82
N ARG A 37 10.06 -5.49 1.25
CA ARG A 37 11.49 -5.18 1.11
C ARG A 37 11.97 -5.53 -0.30
N ARG A 38 12.30 -4.51 -1.11
CA ARG A 38 12.86 -4.72 -2.46
C ARG A 38 14.24 -5.39 -2.44
N GLY A 39 15.07 -5.04 -1.45
CA GLY A 39 16.46 -5.50 -1.37
C GLY A 39 17.41 -4.77 -2.33
N GLY A 40 18.73 -4.93 -2.12
CA GLY A 40 19.78 -4.45 -3.03
C GLY A 40 19.87 -2.94 -3.20
N GLY A 41 19.38 -2.15 -2.24
CA GLY A 41 19.49 -0.68 -2.25
C GLY A 41 18.29 0.06 -1.65
N PRO A 42 18.25 1.40 -1.79
CA PRO A 42 17.13 2.22 -1.31
C PRO A 42 15.85 1.97 -2.10
N GLN A 43 14.71 1.99 -1.40
CA GLN A 43 13.38 2.10 -2.00
C GLN A 43 12.71 3.41 -1.57
N ALA A 44 12.16 4.14 -2.53
CA ALA A 44 11.54 5.43 -2.26
C ALA A 44 10.09 5.25 -1.79
N ILE A 45 9.71 6.01 -0.77
CA ILE A 45 8.31 6.32 -0.48
C ILE A 45 8.06 7.71 -1.08
N SER A 46 7.22 7.78 -2.11
CA SER A 46 6.89 9.06 -2.74
C SER A 46 5.88 9.82 -1.88
N ILE A 47 6.28 10.99 -1.38
CA ILE A 47 5.38 11.91 -0.66
C ILE A 47 5.27 13.18 -1.49
N GLY A 48 4.29 13.21 -2.39
CA GLY A 48 3.97 14.37 -3.21
C GLY A 48 3.07 15.40 -2.49
N LYS A 49 2.68 16.43 -3.24
CA LYS A 49 1.70 17.42 -2.74
C LYS A 49 0.36 16.72 -2.45
N ASN A 50 -0.21 16.96 -1.27
CA ASN A 50 -1.42 16.32 -0.74
C ASN A 50 -1.26 14.84 -0.29
N CYS A 51 -0.04 14.31 -0.26
CA CYS A 51 0.28 12.95 0.23
C CYS A 51 0.88 12.92 1.65
N ASP A 52 1.01 14.06 2.30
CA ASP A 52 1.74 14.26 3.56
C ASP A 52 0.86 14.11 4.82
N LYS A 53 -0.43 13.81 4.63
CA LYS A 53 -1.35 13.54 5.75
C LYS A 53 -0.99 12.25 6.45
N PHE A 54 -1.19 12.22 7.77
CA PHE A 54 -0.88 11.08 8.64
C PHE A 54 -1.39 9.74 8.08
N GLY A 55 -2.68 9.65 7.73
CA GLY A 55 -3.27 8.40 7.22
C GLY A 55 -2.64 7.91 5.91
N ILE A 56 -2.28 8.84 5.02
CA ILE A 56 -1.62 8.51 3.74
C ILE A 56 -0.22 7.94 4.02
N VAL A 57 0.55 8.58 4.91
CA VAL A 57 1.87 8.07 5.28
C VAL A 57 1.76 6.71 5.99
N VAL A 58 0.71 6.46 6.79
CA VAL A 58 0.47 5.14 7.38
C VAL A 58 0.18 4.09 6.31
N HIS A 59 -0.62 4.42 5.29
CA HIS A 59 -0.90 3.57 4.12
C HIS A 59 0.38 3.22 3.35
N GLU A 60 1.20 4.22 2.99
CA GLU A 60 2.47 3.97 2.27
C GLU A 60 3.46 3.11 3.07
N LEU A 61 3.43 3.22 4.40
CA LEU A 61 4.19 2.33 5.27
C LEU A 61 3.60 0.92 5.34
N GLY A 62 2.30 0.75 5.16
CA GLY A 62 1.66 -0.57 4.98
C GLY A 62 2.20 -1.29 3.74
N HIS A 63 2.35 -0.57 2.62
CA HIS A 63 3.05 -1.10 1.45
C HIS A 63 4.48 -1.53 1.79
N VAL A 64 5.28 -0.69 2.45
CA VAL A 64 6.65 -1.03 2.86
C VAL A 64 6.72 -2.32 3.69
N ILE A 65 5.74 -2.52 4.59
CA ILE A 65 5.68 -3.70 5.44
C ILE A 65 5.36 -4.97 4.65
N GLY A 66 4.60 -4.84 3.56
CA GLY A 66 4.30 -5.97 2.66
C GLY A 66 2.84 -6.11 2.26
N PHE A 67 1.99 -5.13 2.56
CA PHE A 67 0.57 -5.21 2.23
C PHE A 67 0.28 -4.62 0.84
N TRP A 68 -0.41 -5.39 0.01
CA TRP A 68 -1.11 -4.88 -1.17
C TRP A 68 -2.40 -4.16 -0.76
N HIS A 69 -3.11 -3.56 -1.73
CA HIS A 69 -4.42 -3.00 -1.46
C HIS A 69 -5.44 -4.10 -1.14
N GLU A 70 -6.34 -3.85 -0.20
CA GLU A 70 -7.31 -4.88 0.25
C GLU A 70 -8.21 -5.34 -0.92
N HIS A 71 -8.63 -4.41 -1.79
CA HIS A 71 -9.51 -4.70 -2.93
C HIS A 71 -8.83 -5.46 -4.08
N THR A 72 -7.53 -5.74 -3.97
CA THR A 72 -6.79 -6.58 -4.92
C THR A 72 -6.58 -8.00 -4.40
N ARG A 73 -7.08 -8.36 -3.21
CA ARG A 73 -7.02 -9.74 -2.73
C ARG A 73 -7.64 -10.73 -3.75
N PRO A 74 -7.14 -11.98 -3.83
CA PRO A 74 -7.69 -12.99 -4.74
C PRO A 74 -9.19 -13.27 -4.53
N ASP A 75 -9.64 -13.21 -3.27
CA ASP A 75 -11.02 -13.45 -2.81
C ASP A 75 -11.92 -12.21 -2.90
N ARG A 76 -11.41 -11.04 -3.33
CA ARG A 76 -12.12 -9.75 -3.24
C ARG A 76 -13.51 -9.75 -3.91
N ASP A 77 -13.73 -10.54 -4.95
CA ASP A 77 -15.01 -10.58 -5.68
C ASP A 77 -16.16 -11.17 -4.84
N GLU A 78 -15.86 -11.84 -3.72
CA GLU A 78 -16.86 -12.29 -2.74
C GLU A 78 -17.33 -11.15 -1.81
N HIS A 79 -16.58 -10.04 -1.77
CA HIS A 79 -16.73 -8.97 -0.79
C HIS A 79 -17.11 -7.63 -1.42
N VAL A 80 -16.54 -7.31 -2.59
CA VAL A 80 -16.74 -6.02 -3.28
C VAL A 80 -16.97 -6.21 -4.78
N SER A 81 -17.76 -5.30 -5.35
CA SER A 81 -17.96 -5.20 -6.80
C SER A 81 -17.15 -4.05 -7.38
N ILE A 82 -16.39 -4.30 -8.43
CA ILE A 82 -15.72 -3.25 -9.20
C ILE A 82 -16.63 -2.78 -10.33
N ILE A 83 -17.14 -1.55 -10.21
CA ILE A 83 -17.99 -0.91 -11.22
C ILE A 83 -17.09 -0.35 -12.33
N ARG A 84 -16.74 -1.20 -13.30
CA ARG A 84 -15.76 -0.88 -14.35
C ARG A 84 -16.13 0.36 -15.17
N ASP A 85 -17.42 0.61 -15.38
CA ASP A 85 -17.92 1.77 -16.13
C ASP A 85 -17.60 3.11 -15.47
N ASN A 86 -17.31 3.11 -14.17
CA ASN A 86 -16.96 4.32 -13.42
C ASN A 86 -15.45 4.52 -13.28
N ILE A 87 -14.61 3.60 -13.79
CA ILE A 87 -13.16 3.73 -13.67
C ILE A 87 -12.67 4.75 -14.70
N GLN A 88 -11.87 5.73 -14.26
CA GLN A 88 -11.18 6.66 -15.14
C GLN A 88 -10.36 5.89 -16.19
N PRO A 89 -10.50 6.22 -17.50
CA PRO A 89 -9.78 5.51 -18.55
C PRO A 89 -8.27 5.46 -18.32
N GLY A 90 -7.70 4.26 -18.40
CA GLY A 90 -6.27 4.02 -18.14
C GLY A 90 -5.91 3.76 -16.68
N GLN A 91 -6.88 3.76 -15.75
CA GLN A 91 -6.68 3.41 -14.33
C GLN A 91 -7.19 2.01 -13.96
N GLU A 92 -7.63 1.21 -14.93
CA GLU A 92 -8.22 -0.12 -14.73
C GLU A 92 -7.24 -1.10 -14.08
N TYR A 93 -5.95 -0.91 -14.33
CA TYR A 93 -4.89 -1.76 -13.77
C TYR A 93 -4.83 -1.71 -12.24
N ASN A 94 -5.25 -0.60 -11.61
CA ASN A 94 -5.30 -0.48 -10.14
C ASN A 94 -6.33 -1.40 -9.48
N PHE A 95 -7.24 -1.98 -10.26
CA PHE A 95 -8.32 -2.86 -9.80
C PHE A 95 -8.12 -4.33 -10.17
N LEU A 96 -6.96 -4.65 -10.75
CA LEU A 96 -6.55 -6.04 -10.98
C LEU A 96 -6.34 -6.74 -9.66
N LYS A 97 -6.77 -8.00 -9.60
CA LYS A 97 -6.49 -8.86 -8.45
C LYS A 97 -5.04 -9.29 -8.49
N MET A 98 -4.47 -9.51 -7.31
CA MET A 98 -3.23 -10.23 -7.15
C MET A 98 -3.47 -11.70 -7.47
N GLU A 99 -2.46 -12.35 -8.04
CA GLU A 99 -2.51 -13.78 -8.27
C GLU A 99 -2.46 -14.54 -6.92
N PRO A 100 -3.13 -15.70 -6.76
CA PRO A 100 -3.20 -16.43 -5.50
C PRO A 100 -1.84 -16.84 -4.88
N GLY A 101 -0.75 -16.82 -5.64
CA GLY A 101 0.61 -17.07 -5.14
C GLY A 101 1.35 -15.83 -4.62
N GLU A 102 0.83 -14.63 -4.89
CA GLU A 102 1.44 -13.35 -4.52
C GLU A 102 0.93 -12.81 -3.17
N VAL A 103 -0.21 -13.32 -2.70
CA VAL A 103 -0.89 -12.87 -1.48
C VAL A 103 -1.28 -14.08 -0.63
N ASP A 104 -0.91 -14.03 0.64
CA ASP A 104 -1.42 -14.91 1.69
C ASP A 104 -2.13 -14.04 2.74
N SER A 105 -3.43 -14.28 2.91
CA SER A 105 -4.26 -13.56 3.90
C SER A 105 -4.02 -14.03 5.33
N LEU A 106 -3.22 -15.07 5.56
CA LEU A 106 -2.87 -15.63 6.87
C LEU A 106 -4.09 -16.08 7.69
N GLY A 107 -5.20 -16.39 7.02
CA GLY A 107 -6.48 -16.76 7.64
C GLY A 107 -7.36 -15.58 8.06
N GLU A 108 -6.93 -14.34 7.85
CA GLU A 108 -7.72 -13.15 8.14
C GLU A 108 -8.81 -12.90 7.08
N VAL A 109 -9.98 -12.46 7.57
CA VAL A 109 -11.11 -12.10 6.72
C VAL A 109 -10.83 -10.83 5.93
N TYR A 110 -11.63 -10.57 4.89
CA TYR A 110 -11.54 -9.33 4.14
C TYR A 110 -11.91 -8.13 5.03
N ASP A 111 -11.05 -7.12 5.10
CA ASP A 111 -11.20 -5.99 6.03
C ASP A 111 -11.59 -4.68 5.31
N PHE A 112 -12.86 -4.29 5.41
CA PHE A 112 -13.36 -3.04 4.83
C PHE A 112 -12.79 -1.78 5.50
N ASP A 113 -12.35 -1.88 6.76
CA ASP A 113 -11.76 -0.76 7.52
C ASP A 113 -10.23 -0.72 7.40
N SER A 114 -9.66 -1.64 6.61
CA SER A 114 -8.22 -1.70 6.33
C SER A 114 -7.72 -0.35 5.82
N ILE A 115 -6.62 0.14 6.40
CA ILE A 115 -5.95 1.35 5.90
C ILE A 115 -5.48 1.17 4.44
N MET A 116 -5.40 -0.08 3.96
CA MET A 116 -5.03 -0.44 2.60
C MET A 116 -6.23 -0.52 1.64
N HIS A 117 -7.46 -0.31 2.11
CA HIS A 117 -8.65 -0.36 1.28
C HIS A 117 -8.90 1.00 0.59
N TYR A 118 -9.20 0.98 -0.71
CA TYR A 118 -9.60 2.18 -1.43
C TYR A 118 -10.94 2.73 -0.97
N ALA A 119 -11.09 4.05 -1.01
CA ALA A 119 -12.38 4.70 -0.86
C ALA A 119 -13.31 4.33 -2.03
N ARG A 120 -14.62 4.48 -1.80
CA ARG A 120 -15.68 4.11 -2.76
C ARG A 120 -15.61 4.80 -4.14
N ASN A 121 -14.84 5.87 -4.29
CA ASN A 121 -14.74 6.69 -5.50
C ASN A 121 -13.29 6.95 -5.92
N THR A 122 -12.33 6.16 -5.44
CA THR A 122 -10.94 6.23 -5.90
C THR A 122 -10.90 5.93 -7.41
N PHE A 123 -10.27 6.80 -8.20
CA PHE A 123 -10.20 6.72 -9.68
C PHE A 123 -11.56 6.73 -10.40
N SER A 124 -12.54 7.48 -9.88
CA SER A 124 -13.83 7.75 -10.55
C SER A 124 -13.96 9.16 -11.09
#